data_AF-A0A522BTI9-F1
#
_entry.id   AF-A0A522BTI9-F1
#
_cell.length_a   1.000
_cell.length_b   1.000
_cell.length_c   1.000
_cell.angle_alpha   90.00
_cell.angle_beta   90.00
_cell.angle_gamma   90.00
#
_symmetry.space_group_name_H-M   'P 1'
#
loop_
_entity.id
_entity.type
_entity.pdbx_description
1 polymer ?
#
loop_
_entity_poly.entity_id
_entity_poly.type
_entity_poly.pdbx_seq_one_letter_code
_entity_poly.pdbx_strand_id
1 'polypeptide(L)'
;MVGLLVHQQRGCTVTDPLNPRHPHTDAATRVERDTFGEIAVPQQALWGAQTQRSLHHFAISTERMPRELIEALLHVKRAAAVVNASLGQLKPEISKAVVDAADELLTGAHARSFPLSVWQTGSGTQTNMNVNEV
;
A
#
# COMPACT_ATOMS: atom_id res chain seq x y z
N MET A 1 -12.48 -8.67 58.98
CA MET A 1 -11.16 -8.10 59.27
C MET A 1 -10.18 -9.27 59.31
N VAL A 2 -9.14 -9.22 58.47
CA VAL A 2 -8.02 -10.18 58.33
C VAL A 2 -8.42 -11.54 57.71
N GLY A 3 -7.78 -12.11 56.69
CA GLY A 3 -6.61 -11.73 55.90
C GLY A 3 -6.26 -12.90 54.95
N LEU A 4 -6.18 -12.61 53.65
CA LEU A 4 -5.21 -13.06 52.66
C LEU A 4 -4.34 -14.31 53.00
N LEU A 5 -4.45 -15.39 52.20
CA LEU A 5 -3.35 -16.03 51.44
C LEU A 5 -3.82 -17.38 50.84
N VAL A 6 -4.29 -17.37 49.59
CA VAL A 6 -4.21 -18.54 48.70
C VAL A 6 -3.76 -18.02 47.35
N HIS A 7 -2.47 -18.14 47.04
CA HIS A 7 -2.02 -18.87 45.85
C HIS A 7 -0.51 -18.74 45.70
N GLN A 8 0.16 -19.86 45.93
CA GLN A 8 1.43 -20.16 45.30
C GLN A 8 1.11 -21.20 44.22
N GLN A 9 1.08 -20.80 42.95
CA GLN A 9 1.47 -21.67 41.84
C GLN A 9 2.21 -20.84 40.81
N ARG A 10 3.46 -21.24 40.59
CA ARG A 10 4.40 -20.71 39.60
C ARG A 10 4.04 -21.27 38.22
N GLY A 11 4.32 -20.48 37.18
CA GLY A 11 4.57 -21.01 35.84
C GLY A 11 3.41 -20.88 34.86
N CYS A 12 3.28 -19.71 34.24
CA CYS A 12 2.78 -19.61 32.87
C CYS A 12 3.27 -18.29 32.30
N THR A 13 4.32 -18.33 31.48
CA THR A 13 4.73 -17.20 30.64
C THR A 13 3.65 -17.02 29.57
N VAL A 14 2.62 -16.25 29.88
CA VAL A 14 1.72 -15.73 28.87
C VAL A 14 2.49 -14.65 28.11
N THR A 15 2.97 -14.98 26.92
CA THR A 15 3.38 -13.98 25.94
C THR A 15 2.13 -13.19 25.55
N ASP A 16 1.99 -11.99 26.10
CA ASP A 16 0.95 -11.04 25.73
C ASP A 16 1.30 -10.41 24.37
N PRO A 17 0.52 -10.66 23.30
CA PRO A 17 0.77 -10.08 21.99
C PRO A 17 0.49 -8.57 21.91
N LEU A 18 0.07 -7.92 23.01
CA LEU A 18 -0.21 -6.48 23.09
C LEU A 18 0.92 -5.66 23.74
N ASN A 19 2.12 -6.22 23.97
CA ASN A 19 3.24 -5.46 24.53
C ASN A 19 4.04 -4.71 23.43
N PRO A 20 4.02 -3.36 23.37
CA PRO A 20 4.67 -2.57 22.32
C PRO A 20 6.19 -2.40 22.50
N ARG A 21 6.86 -3.29 23.24
CA ARG A 21 8.30 -3.20 23.56
C ARG A 21 9.16 -4.20 22.78
N HIS A 22 8.81 -4.49 21.54
CA HIS A 22 9.77 -5.00 20.56
C HIS A 22 10.14 -3.86 19.60
N PRO A 23 11.42 -3.70 19.24
CA PRO A 23 11.82 -2.65 18.32
C PRO A 23 11.11 -2.91 17.00
N HIS A 24 10.16 -2.05 16.64
CA HIS A 24 9.86 -1.85 15.24
C HIS A 24 11.20 -1.48 14.64
N THR A 25 11.74 -2.30 13.74
CA THR A 25 12.82 -1.84 12.88
C THR A 25 12.34 -0.50 12.36
N ASP A 26 13.01 0.60 12.73
CA ASP A 26 12.71 1.94 12.23
C ASP A 26 13.01 1.90 10.72
N ALA A 27 12.10 1.30 9.97
CA ALA A 27 12.21 1.19 8.54
C ALA A 27 12.22 2.62 8.04
N ALA A 28 13.34 3.02 7.42
CA ALA A 28 13.49 4.36 6.90
C ALA A 28 12.23 4.76 6.14
N THR A 29 11.76 5.99 6.35
CA THR A 29 10.59 6.53 5.67
C THR A 29 10.99 7.72 4.83
N ARG A 30 10.31 7.93 3.71
CA ARG A 30 10.33 9.17 2.95
C ARG A 30 9.04 9.95 3.18
N VAL A 31 9.10 11.27 3.03
CA VAL A 31 7.92 12.12 3.11
C VAL A 31 7.34 12.29 1.71
N GLU A 32 6.07 11.91 1.55
CA GLU A 32 5.27 12.17 0.35
C GLU A 32 4.21 13.22 0.67
N ARG A 33 3.69 13.90 -0.36
CA ARG A 33 2.70 14.97 -0.17
C ARG A 33 1.57 14.87 -1.18
N ASP A 34 0.34 15.01 -0.69
CA ASP A 34 -0.86 15.24 -1.49
C ASP A 34 -1.53 16.56 -1.06
N THR A 35 -2.77 16.80 -1.50
CA THR A 35 -3.54 18.00 -1.15
C THR A 35 -3.94 18.06 0.33
N PHE A 36 -3.90 16.94 1.06
CA PHE A 36 -4.17 16.86 2.50
C PHE A 36 -2.92 17.08 3.35
N GLY A 37 -1.75 17.22 2.73
CA GLY A 37 -0.48 17.51 3.39
C GLY A 37 0.53 16.37 3.27
N GLU A 38 1.52 16.40 4.16
CA GLU A 38 2.61 15.44 4.18
C GLU A 38 2.22 14.13 4.87
N ILE A 39 2.85 13.03 4.46
CA ILE A 39 2.69 11.71 5.06
C ILE A 39 3.98 10.88 4.92
N ALA A 40 4.34 10.15 5.97
CA ALA A 40 5.49 9.26 5.95
C ALA A 40 5.14 7.95 5.23
N VAL A 41 5.91 7.61 4.20
CA VAL A 41 5.79 6.38 3.40
C VAL A 41 7.06 5.54 3.60
N PRO A 42 6.98 4.20 3.76
CA PRO A 42 8.16 3.37 3.85
C PRO A 42 9.12 3.58 2.66
N GLN A 43 10.42 3.69 2.92
CA GLN A 43 11.44 4.01 1.91
C GLN A 43 11.45 2.99 0.75
N GLN A 44 11.14 1.74 1.05
CA GLN A 44 11.10 0.63 0.11
C GLN A 44 9.76 0.47 -0.64
N ALA A 45 8.72 1.23 -0.27
CA ALA A 45 7.43 1.16 -0.93
C ALA A 45 7.45 1.94 -2.24
N LEU A 46 6.90 1.37 -3.31
CA LEU A 46 6.78 2.07 -4.60
C LEU A 46 5.59 3.05 -4.62
N TRP A 47 4.57 2.84 -3.79
CA TRP A 47 3.38 3.71 -3.73
C TRP A 47 3.65 5.04 -3.03
N GLY A 48 2.73 6.00 -3.17
CA GLY A 48 2.87 7.37 -2.69
C GLY A 48 1.89 7.76 -1.58
N ALA A 49 1.65 9.07 -1.46
CA ALA A 49 0.86 9.66 -0.39
C ALA A 49 -0.58 9.15 -0.33
N GLN A 50 -1.27 9.05 -1.47
CA GLN A 50 -2.70 8.70 -1.48
C GLN A 50 -2.91 7.24 -1.12
N THR A 51 -2.05 6.34 -1.60
CA THR A 51 -2.07 4.93 -1.18
C THR A 51 -1.78 4.80 0.30
N GLN A 52 -0.74 5.48 0.79
CA GLN A 52 -0.39 5.45 2.22
C GLN A 52 -1.54 5.96 3.09
N ARG A 53 -2.18 7.06 2.69
CA ARG A 53 -3.33 7.63 3.40
C ARG A 53 -4.53 6.67 3.36
N SER A 54 -4.78 6.02 2.22
CA SER A 54 -5.84 5.01 2.09
C SER A 54 -5.63 3.83 3.04
N LEU A 55 -4.39 3.36 3.23
CA LEU A 55 -4.07 2.30 4.19
C LEU A 55 -4.46 2.66 5.62
N HIS A 56 -4.35 3.94 6.02
CA HIS A 56 -4.75 4.39 7.35
C HIS A 56 -6.28 4.48 7.50
N HIS A 57 -7.00 4.89 6.46
CA HIS A 57 -8.46 5.08 6.54
C HIS A 57 -9.27 3.80 6.29
N PHE A 58 -8.76 2.90 5.45
CA PHE A 58 -9.46 1.69 5.01
C PHE A 58 -8.74 0.43 5.48
N ALA A 59 -8.41 0.38 6.78
CA ALA A 59 -7.86 -0.79 7.45
C ALA A 59 -8.96 -1.82 7.81
N ILE A 60 -9.76 -2.20 6.81
CA ILE A 60 -10.91 -3.09 6.97
C ILE A 60 -10.61 -4.44 6.28
N SER A 61 -10.76 -5.53 7.04
CA SER A 61 -10.50 -6.91 6.58
C SER A 61 -9.04 -7.16 6.14
N THR A 62 -8.77 -8.38 5.70
CA THR A 62 -7.47 -8.83 5.16
C THR A 62 -7.51 -9.07 3.65
N GLU A 63 -8.69 -9.03 3.04
CA GLU A 63 -8.89 -9.22 1.59
C GLU A 63 -8.28 -8.08 0.79
N ARG A 64 -7.38 -8.42 -0.13
CA ARG A 64 -6.69 -7.46 -1.01
C ARG A 64 -7.34 -7.43 -2.39
N MET A 65 -7.06 -6.37 -3.14
CA MET A 65 -7.48 -6.30 -4.53
C MET A 65 -6.97 -7.52 -5.33
N PRO A 66 -7.84 -8.20 -6.08
CA PRO A 66 -7.43 -9.32 -6.93
C PRO A 66 -6.36 -8.88 -7.92
N ARG A 67 -5.40 -9.77 -8.18
CA ARG A 67 -4.29 -9.49 -9.10
C ARG A 67 -4.80 -9.13 -10.49
N GLU A 68 -5.84 -9.82 -10.96
CA GLU A 68 -6.46 -9.65 -12.26
C GLU A 68 -7.02 -8.23 -12.44
N LEU A 69 -7.53 -7.62 -11.37
CA LEU A 69 -8.02 -6.24 -11.38
C LEU A 69 -6.86 -5.24 -11.48
N ILE A 70 -5.74 -5.50 -10.79
CA ILE A 70 -4.54 -4.69 -10.89
C ILE A 70 -3.95 -4.78 -12.31
N GLU A 71 -3.85 -5.98 -12.89
CA GLU A 71 -3.38 -6.19 -14.26
C GLU A 71 -4.27 -5.47 -15.28
N ALA A 72 -5.60 -5.51 -15.09
CA ALA A 72 -6.52 -4.75 -15.94
C ALA A 72 -6.25 -3.23 -15.88
N LEU A 73 -6.02 -2.68 -14.67
CA LEU A 73 -5.67 -1.27 -14.52
C LEU A 73 -4.31 -0.93 -15.14
N LEU A 74 -3.31 -1.81 -15.03
CA LEU A 74 -2.01 -1.65 -15.67
C LEU A 74 -2.14 -1.60 -17.20
N HIS A 75 -2.94 -2.49 -17.80
CA HIS A 75 -3.25 -2.43 -19.23
C HIS A 75 -3.92 -1.11 -19.63
N VAL A 76 -4.84 -0.58 -18.80
CA VAL A 76 -5.45 0.74 -19.03
C VAL A 76 -4.40 1.85 -19.00
N LYS A 77 -3.50 1.87 -18.00
CA LYS A 77 -2.43 2.89 -17.93
C LYS A 77 -1.47 2.82 -19.10
N ARG A 78 -1.06 1.61 -19.48
CA ARG A 78 -0.20 1.36 -20.63
C ARG A 78 -0.83 1.87 -21.93
N ALA A 79 -2.10 1.50 -22.18
CA ALA A 79 -2.83 1.96 -23.37
C ALA A 79 -3.01 3.47 -23.38
N ALA A 80 -3.39 4.07 -22.24
CA ALA A 80 -3.54 5.52 -22.11
C ALA A 80 -2.23 6.27 -22.38
N ALA A 81 -1.09 5.77 -21.89
CA ALA A 81 0.22 6.35 -22.16
C ALA A 81 0.58 6.35 -23.65
N VAL A 82 0.31 5.24 -24.35
CA VAL A 82 0.56 5.12 -25.79
C VAL A 82 -0.34 6.08 -26.58
N VAL A 83 -1.65 6.08 -26.29
CA VAL A 83 -2.61 6.96 -26.99
C VAL A 83 -2.28 8.42 -26.73
N ASN A 84 -2.03 8.82 -25.49
CA ASN A 84 -1.70 10.21 -25.17
C ASN A 84 -0.41 10.68 -25.86
N ALA A 85 0.60 9.83 -26.01
CA ALA A 85 1.79 10.17 -26.78
C ALA A 85 1.48 10.34 -28.28
N SER A 86 0.66 9.45 -28.85
CA SER A 86 0.25 9.56 -30.26
C SER A 86 -0.55 10.84 -30.57
N LEU A 87 -1.28 11.36 -29.58
CA LEU A 87 -2.04 12.61 -29.66
C LEU A 87 -1.22 13.86 -29.28
N GLY A 88 0.07 13.70 -28.96
CA GLY A 88 0.94 14.78 -28.51
C GLY A 88 0.61 15.36 -27.13
N GLN A 89 -0.21 14.65 -26.33
CA GLN A 89 -0.60 15.04 -24.96
C GLN A 89 0.39 14.56 -23.89
N LEU A 90 1.28 13.64 -24.24
CA LEU A 90 2.31 13.10 -23.37
C LEU A 90 3.64 13.04 -24.11
N LYS A 91 4.72 13.47 -23.46
CA LYS A 91 6.06 13.37 -24.06
C LYS A 91 6.43 11.90 -24.31
N PRO A 92 7.06 11.56 -25.44
CA PRO A 92 7.40 10.17 -25.78
C PRO A 92 8.24 9.47 -24.71
N GLU A 93 9.17 10.16 -24.07
CA GLU A 93 10.02 9.60 -23.00
C GLU A 93 9.23 9.23 -21.75
N ILE A 94 8.20 10.01 -21.39
CA ILE A 94 7.32 9.70 -20.25
C ILE A 94 6.41 8.52 -20.61
N SER A 95 5.86 8.53 -21.82
CA SER A 95 5.04 7.41 -22.32
C SER A 95 5.82 6.10 -22.29
N LYS A 96 7.07 6.11 -22.77
CA LYS A 96 7.96 4.96 -22.71
C LYS A 96 8.18 4.49 -21.27
N ALA A 97 8.48 5.39 -20.34
CA ALA A 97 8.68 5.02 -18.94
C ALA A 97 7.44 4.36 -18.31
N VAL A 98 6.24 4.91 -18.58
CA VAL A 98 4.99 4.32 -18.08
C VAL A 98 4.70 2.96 -18.72
N VAL A 99 4.97 2.79 -20.01
CA VAL A 99 4.81 1.51 -20.70
C VAL A 99 5.79 0.46 -20.16
N ASP A 100 7.06 0.81 -20.01
CA ASP A 100 8.09 -0.09 -19.48
C ASP A 100 7.76 -0.52 -18.04
N ALA A 101 7.31 0.42 -17.19
CA ALA A 101 6.89 0.11 -15.82
C ALA A 101 5.64 -0.78 -15.77
N ALA A 102 4.63 -0.49 -16.60
CA ALA A 102 3.45 -1.33 -16.68
C ALA A 102 3.79 -2.75 -17.18
N ASP A 103 4.67 -2.87 -18.18
CA ASP A 103 5.13 -4.17 -18.70
C ASP A 103 5.92 -4.95 -17.64
N GLU A 104 6.75 -4.30 -16.83
CA GLU A 104 7.43 -4.92 -15.69
C GLU A 104 6.42 -5.44 -14.65
N LEU A 105 5.45 -4.62 -14.25
CA LEU A 105 4.44 -4.99 -13.26
C LEU A 105 3.53 -6.14 -13.73
N LEU A 106 3.22 -6.20 -15.03
CA LEU A 106 2.46 -7.29 -15.65
C LEU A 106 3.19 -8.65 -15.59
N THR A 107 4.53 -8.67 -15.42
CA THR A 107 5.26 -9.93 -15.17
C THR A 107 4.97 -10.52 -13.77
N GLY A 108 4.32 -9.77 -12.89
CA GLY A 108 4.14 -10.09 -11.47
C GLY A 108 5.23 -9.51 -10.56
N ALA A 109 6.16 -8.72 -11.12
CA ALA A 109 7.11 -7.95 -10.32
C ALA A 109 6.38 -6.99 -9.37
N HIS A 110 6.99 -6.72 -8.21
CA HIS A 110 6.47 -5.78 -7.21
C HIS A 110 5.03 -6.03 -6.74
N ALA A 111 4.57 -7.28 -6.71
CA ALA A 111 3.21 -7.63 -6.28
C ALA A 111 2.82 -7.08 -4.88
N ARG A 112 3.82 -6.83 -4.01
CA ARG A 112 3.61 -6.22 -2.68
C ARG A 112 3.34 -4.71 -2.71
N SER A 113 3.46 -4.06 -3.87
CA SER A 113 3.25 -2.61 -4.04
C SER A 113 1.78 -2.21 -4.18
N PHE A 114 0.86 -3.19 -4.15
CA PHE A 114 -0.59 -2.97 -4.21
C PHE A 114 -1.28 -3.41 -2.91
N PRO A 115 -1.03 -2.72 -1.79
CA PRO A 115 -1.44 -3.19 -0.47
C PRO A 115 -2.92 -2.91 -0.14
N LEU A 116 -3.68 -2.24 -1.01
CA LEU A 116 -5.03 -1.80 -0.66
C LEU A 116 -6.05 -2.94 -0.52
N SER A 117 -6.96 -2.76 0.43
CA SER A 117 -8.08 -3.68 0.68
C SER A 117 -9.16 -3.52 -0.38
N VAL A 118 -9.95 -4.58 -0.60
CA VAL A 118 -11.20 -4.50 -1.39
C VAL A 118 -12.17 -3.48 -0.77
N TRP A 119 -12.14 -3.36 0.56
CA TRP A 119 -13.07 -2.56 1.36
C TRP A 119 -12.66 -1.09 1.46
N GLN A 120 -12.69 -0.41 0.30
CA GLN A 120 -12.40 1.01 0.15
C GLN A 120 -13.62 1.77 -0.40
N THR A 121 -13.42 2.98 -0.95
CA THR A 121 -14.54 3.69 -1.61
C THR A 121 -15.06 2.93 -2.83
N GLY A 122 -16.39 2.99 -3.05
CA GLY A 122 -17.07 2.21 -4.09
C GLY A 122 -16.70 2.58 -5.54
N SER A 123 -16.04 3.72 -5.77
CA SER A 123 -15.57 4.12 -7.10
C SER A 123 -14.26 3.44 -7.51
N GLY A 124 -13.53 2.82 -6.56
CA GLY A 124 -12.21 2.27 -6.84
C GLY A 124 -11.09 3.33 -6.96
N THR A 125 -11.35 4.57 -6.56
CA THR A 125 -10.40 5.69 -6.76
C THR A 125 -9.04 5.43 -6.12
N GLN A 126 -8.99 4.83 -4.92
CA GLN A 126 -7.72 4.59 -4.24
C GLN A 126 -6.88 3.52 -4.94
N THR A 127 -7.50 2.44 -5.45
CA THR A 127 -6.77 1.45 -6.28
C THR A 127 -6.28 2.06 -7.59
N ASN A 128 -7.09 2.88 -8.25
CA ASN A 128 -6.63 3.59 -9.45
C ASN A 128 -5.43 4.50 -9.15
N MET A 129 -5.43 5.18 -7.99
CA MET A 129 -4.30 6.00 -7.58
C MET A 129 -3.09 5.17 -7.14
N ASN A 130 -3.28 4.01 -6.51
CA ASN A 130 -2.20 3.11 -6.19
C ASN A 130 -1.45 2.65 -7.44
N VAL A 131 -2.15 2.35 -8.53
CA VAL A 131 -1.54 2.01 -9.82
C VAL A 131 -0.90 3.22 -10.52
N ASN A 132 -1.33 4.45 -10.21
CA ASN A 132 -0.67 5.66 -10.74
C ASN A 132 0.61 6.01 -9.98
N GLU A 133 0.64 5.74 -8.67
CA GLU A 133 1.76 6.09 -7.80
C GLU A 133 2.90 5.08 -7.87
N VAL A 134 2.56 3.79 -8.05
CA VAL A 134 3.53 2.70 -8.30
C VAL A 134 3.96 2.72 -9.75
#